data_AF-A0A852X5Y3-F1
#
_entry.id   AF-A0A852X5Y3-F1
#
_cell.length_a   1.000
_cell.length_b   1.000
_cell.length_c   1.000
_cell.angle_alpha   90.00
_cell.angle_beta   90.00
_cell.angle_gamma   90.00
#
_symmetry.space_group_name_H-M   'P 1'
#
loop_
_entity.id
_entity.type
_entity.pdbx_description
1 polymer ?
#
loop_
_entity_poly.entity_id
_entity_poly.type
_entity_poly.pdbx_seq_one_letter_code
_entity_poly.pdbx_strand_id
1 'polypeptide(L)'
;MSDASSLRTSPLHQRHVDLGAKMADFGGWEMPIEYPGGGVVAEHTAVRERVGIFDVSHLGKASVRGPGAAAFVNACLTNDLARIGPGQAQYTLCCDDSGGVVDDLILYLRSSDDVFLVPNAANTARVVAMLQAEAPDGVEITDKHEEHAVIAVQGPRSDEVLDALGLPVDHDYMSFDTARWQEQEIIVCRTGYTGERGYELVAPAEVAPALWDALVEAMAAHEGLPCGLGARDTLRTEMGYPLHGNDLGPQITPVMARSAWAVGWEKERFWGKEALVAQRLAKDSRLLRGLRVTGRGIPRPHCPVRLPDDAGGVSGGEVGEVTSGTFSPTLKVGVALALLDRSVALGDEVVIDVRGRAVPAEVVKPPFVEVQVRSS
;
A
#
# COMPACT_ATOMS: atom_id res chain seq x y z
N MET A 1 24.13 -10.76 19.22
CA MET A 1 23.03 -10.42 20.14
C MET A 1 22.83 -8.92 19.98
N SER A 2 22.06 -8.51 18.97
CA SER A 2 21.69 -7.11 18.78
C SER A 2 20.70 -6.73 19.88
N ASP A 3 20.84 -5.54 20.44
CA ASP A 3 19.88 -4.95 21.38
C ASP A 3 18.45 -5.19 20.90
N ALA A 4 17.63 -5.80 21.75
CA ALA A 4 16.20 -5.88 21.53
C ALA A 4 15.63 -4.48 21.77
N SER A 5 15.75 -3.60 20.76
CA SER A 5 14.94 -2.40 20.65
C SER A 5 13.48 -2.83 20.82
N SER A 6 12.79 -2.34 21.85
CA SER A 6 11.36 -2.56 22.02
C SER A 6 10.64 -2.05 20.76
N LEU A 7 9.85 -2.92 20.12
CA LEU A 7 9.04 -2.54 18.96
C LEU A 7 8.09 -1.38 19.32
N ARG A 8 7.82 -0.50 18.36
CA ARG A 8 6.79 0.55 18.51
C ARG A 8 5.41 -0.10 18.54
N THR A 9 4.45 0.51 19.22
CA THR A 9 3.08 0.01 19.34
C THR A 9 2.10 1.07 18.88
N SER A 10 1.03 0.67 18.19
CA SER A 10 -0.03 1.59 17.79
C SER A 10 -0.91 1.96 19.01
N PRO A 11 -1.69 3.06 18.92
CA PRO A 11 -2.70 3.38 19.94
C PRO A 11 -3.74 2.27 20.16
N LEU A 12 -3.86 1.33 19.22
CA LEU A 12 -4.80 0.22 19.24
C LEU A 12 -4.17 -1.10 19.72
N HIS A 13 -2.90 -1.09 20.11
CA HIS A 13 -2.15 -2.29 20.48
C HIS A 13 -2.88 -3.16 21.50
N GLN A 14 -3.37 -2.56 22.60
CA GLN A 14 -4.09 -3.32 23.63
C GLN A 14 -5.36 -3.97 23.10
N ARG A 15 -6.10 -3.33 22.18
CA ARG A 15 -7.29 -3.92 21.54
C ARG A 15 -6.93 -5.16 20.74
N HIS A 16 -5.80 -5.16 20.05
CA HIS A 16 -5.34 -6.34 19.31
C HIS A 16 -4.99 -7.50 20.23
N VAL A 17 -4.30 -7.22 21.35
CA VAL A 17 -3.98 -8.22 22.38
C VAL A 17 -5.24 -8.79 23.00
N ASP A 18 -6.21 -7.93 23.36
CA ASP A 18 -7.49 -8.34 23.97
C ASP A 18 -8.33 -9.20 23.00
N LEU A 19 -8.26 -8.92 21.69
CA LEU A 19 -8.87 -9.73 20.63
C LEU A 19 -8.11 -11.04 20.35
N GLY A 20 -6.99 -11.29 21.04
CA GLY A 20 -6.18 -12.50 20.87
C GLY A 20 -5.42 -12.55 19.55
N ALA A 21 -5.14 -11.39 18.95
CA ALA A 21 -4.40 -11.31 17.69
C ALA A 21 -2.99 -11.89 17.83
N LYS A 22 -2.51 -12.53 16.77
CA LYS A 22 -1.12 -12.95 16.67
C LYS A 22 -0.27 -11.75 16.24
N MET A 23 0.51 -11.22 17.17
CA MET A 23 1.37 -10.05 16.95
C MET A 23 2.72 -10.46 16.34
N ALA A 24 3.30 -9.60 15.50
CA ALA A 24 4.67 -9.73 15.00
C ALA A 24 5.29 -8.38 14.64
N ASP A 25 6.62 -8.37 14.47
CA ASP A 25 7.35 -7.21 13.93
C ASP A 25 6.98 -6.98 12.47
N PHE A 26 6.50 -5.77 12.19
CA PHE A 26 6.31 -5.24 10.86
C PHE A 26 6.87 -3.82 10.78
N GLY A 27 8.05 -3.68 10.17
CA GLY A 27 8.69 -2.38 9.97
C GLY A 27 9.05 -1.67 11.28
N GLY A 28 9.40 -2.41 12.34
CA GLY A 28 9.72 -1.86 13.66
C GLY A 28 8.50 -1.62 14.55
N TRP A 29 7.31 -2.08 14.14
CA TRP A 29 6.06 -2.01 14.90
C TRP A 29 5.55 -3.40 15.27
N GLU A 30 5.00 -3.56 16.47
CA GLU A 30 4.28 -4.75 16.89
C GLU A 30 2.83 -4.68 16.39
N MET A 31 2.53 -5.42 15.31
CA MET A 31 1.27 -5.34 14.58
C MET A 31 0.54 -6.70 14.50
N PRO A 32 -0.80 -6.72 14.42
CA PRO A 32 -1.57 -7.96 14.28
C PRO A 32 -1.38 -8.56 12.88
N ILE A 33 -0.90 -9.80 12.81
CA ILE A 33 -0.75 -10.56 11.56
C ILE A 33 -2.06 -11.22 11.15
N GLU A 34 -2.77 -11.77 12.12
CA GLU A 34 -4.06 -12.44 11.98
C GLU A 34 -4.77 -12.51 13.35
N TYR A 35 -6.10 -12.63 13.31
CA TYR A 35 -6.99 -12.78 14.46
C TYR A 35 -7.52 -14.23 14.55
N PRO A 36 -7.95 -14.69 15.73
CA PRO A 36 -8.50 -16.03 15.91
C PRO A 36 -9.82 -16.22 15.15
N GLY A 37 -10.23 -17.49 14.95
CA GLY A 37 -11.53 -17.85 14.36
C GLY A 37 -11.51 -18.20 12.87
N GLY A 38 -10.45 -17.82 12.14
CA GLY A 38 -10.28 -18.21 10.74
C GLY A 38 -9.00 -17.73 10.06
N GLY A 39 -8.24 -16.84 10.71
CA GLY A 39 -6.97 -16.32 10.23
C GLY A 39 -7.06 -15.59 8.89
N VAL A 40 -5.91 -15.45 8.23
CA VAL A 40 -5.74 -14.69 6.98
C VAL A 40 -6.82 -14.96 5.92
N VAL A 41 -7.24 -16.21 5.74
CA VAL A 41 -8.23 -16.57 4.72
C VAL A 41 -9.62 -16.02 5.06
N ALA A 42 -10.06 -16.16 6.32
CA ALA A 42 -11.37 -15.68 6.73
C ALA A 42 -11.45 -14.15 6.72
N GLU A 43 -10.39 -13.49 7.20
CA GLU A 43 -10.24 -12.03 7.16
C GLU A 43 -10.27 -11.50 5.72
N HIS A 44 -9.50 -12.12 4.81
CA HIS A 44 -9.52 -11.79 3.39
C HIS A 44 -10.93 -11.91 2.80
N THR A 45 -11.59 -13.05 3.05
CA THR A 45 -12.96 -13.29 2.57
C THR A 45 -13.94 -12.27 3.14
N ALA A 46 -13.81 -11.87 4.41
CA ALA A 46 -14.64 -10.84 5.00
C ALA A 46 -14.50 -9.50 4.27
N VAL A 47 -13.29 -9.08 3.90
CA VAL A 47 -13.11 -7.86 3.10
C VAL A 47 -13.73 -7.99 1.71
N ARG A 48 -13.53 -9.12 1.03
CA ARG A 48 -14.07 -9.35 -0.33
C ARG A 48 -15.59 -9.37 -0.39
N GLU A 49 -16.24 -9.95 0.63
CA GLU A 49 -17.68 -10.21 0.59
C GLU A 49 -18.50 -9.25 1.45
N ARG A 50 -17.88 -8.63 2.47
CA ARG A 50 -18.55 -7.90 3.55
C ARG A 50 -17.76 -6.65 3.91
N VAL A 51 -17.06 -6.66 5.04
CA VAL A 51 -16.21 -5.58 5.51
C VAL A 51 -15.14 -6.14 6.44
N GLY A 52 -13.94 -5.58 6.36
CA GLY A 52 -12.88 -5.79 7.31
C GLY A 52 -12.28 -4.48 7.78
N ILE A 53 -11.89 -4.45 9.05
CA ILE A 53 -11.26 -3.29 9.68
C ILE A 53 -9.79 -3.61 9.96
N PHE A 54 -8.89 -2.74 9.51
CA PHE A 54 -7.45 -2.87 9.72
C PHE A 54 -6.92 -1.70 10.54
N ASP A 55 -6.06 -2.00 11.51
CA ASP A 55 -5.18 -0.99 12.09
C ASP A 55 -3.97 -0.78 11.17
N VAL A 56 -3.91 0.40 10.55
CA VAL A 56 -2.78 0.83 9.71
C VAL A 56 -2.09 2.05 10.31
N SER A 57 -2.20 2.25 11.62
CA SER A 57 -1.61 3.39 12.34
C SER A 57 -0.09 3.39 12.34
N HIS A 58 0.55 2.26 12.00
CA HIS A 58 1.98 2.19 11.73
C HIS A 58 2.40 3.08 10.55
N LEU A 59 1.51 3.38 9.61
CA LEU A 59 1.77 4.36 8.54
C LEU A 59 2.15 5.71 9.13
N GLY A 60 3.08 6.39 8.47
CA GLY A 60 3.51 7.73 8.82
C GLY A 60 2.44 8.76 8.56
N LYS A 61 2.51 9.87 9.27
CA LYS A 61 1.70 11.06 9.01
C LYS A 61 2.63 12.26 9.05
N ALA A 62 2.52 13.16 8.09
CA ALA A 62 3.28 14.40 8.08
C ALA A 62 2.43 15.54 7.49
N SER A 63 2.66 16.76 7.97
CA SER A 63 2.04 17.97 7.40
C SER A 63 3.09 18.84 6.73
N VAL A 64 2.75 19.41 5.58
CA VAL A 64 3.53 20.43 4.88
C VAL A 64 2.65 21.67 4.76
N ARG A 65 3.02 22.76 5.47
CA ARG A 65 2.18 23.95 5.61
C ARG A 65 2.95 25.23 5.33
N GLY A 66 2.28 26.21 4.75
CA GLY A 66 2.83 27.54 4.48
C GLY A 66 2.71 27.94 3.01
N PRO A 67 3.02 29.21 2.67
CA PRO A 67 2.81 29.74 1.33
C PRO A 67 3.48 28.90 0.24
N GLY A 68 2.69 28.33 -0.67
CA GLY A 68 3.19 27.53 -1.79
C GLY A 68 3.56 26.09 -1.44
N ALA A 69 3.11 25.56 -0.30
CA ALA A 69 3.34 24.18 0.12
C ALA A 69 3.02 23.15 -0.98
N ALA A 70 1.87 23.29 -1.67
CA ALA A 70 1.49 22.38 -2.74
C ALA A 70 2.46 22.44 -3.94
N ALA A 71 2.93 23.64 -4.30
CA ALA A 71 3.90 23.81 -5.37
C ALA A 71 5.27 23.22 -5.00
N PHE A 72 5.69 23.38 -3.74
CA PHE A 72 6.90 22.74 -3.21
C PHE A 72 6.80 21.22 -3.26
N VAL A 73 5.74 20.62 -2.71
CA VAL A 73 5.53 19.17 -2.75
C VAL A 73 5.46 18.65 -4.19
N ASN A 74 4.80 19.38 -5.10
CA ASN A 74 4.78 19.02 -6.52
C ASN A 74 6.18 19.07 -7.14
N ALA A 75 7.04 19.98 -6.72
CA ALA A 75 8.41 20.05 -7.23
C ALA A 75 9.33 18.94 -6.68
N CYS A 76 8.90 18.20 -5.66
CA CYS A 76 9.67 17.13 -5.01
C CYS A 76 9.23 15.73 -5.46
N LEU A 77 7.93 15.44 -5.40
CA LEU A 77 7.38 14.09 -5.59
C LEU A 77 7.07 13.78 -7.06
N THR A 78 6.96 12.51 -7.43
CA THR A 78 6.89 12.12 -8.85
C THR A 78 5.58 12.48 -9.54
N ASN A 79 4.42 12.32 -8.90
CA ASN A 79 3.13 12.53 -9.55
C ASN A 79 2.76 14.02 -9.65
N ASP A 80 1.87 14.38 -10.56
CA ASP A 80 1.52 15.77 -10.83
C ASP A 80 0.30 16.24 -10.03
N LEU A 81 0.56 17.06 -9.02
CA LEU A 81 -0.43 17.71 -8.17
C LEU A 81 -1.31 18.69 -8.95
N ALA A 82 -0.88 19.20 -10.11
CA ALA A 82 -1.71 20.08 -10.95
C ALA A 82 -2.92 19.36 -11.56
N ARG A 83 -2.98 18.02 -11.44
CA ARG A 83 -4.08 17.19 -11.95
C ARG A 83 -5.21 17.00 -10.93
N ILE A 84 -5.05 17.48 -9.70
CA ILE A 84 -6.04 17.39 -8.62
C ILE A 84 -6.24 18.76 -7.96
N GLY A 85 -7.35 18.91 -7.23
CA GLY A 85 -7.69 20.11 -6.46
C GLY A 85 -7.84 19.84 -4.95
N PRO A 86 -8.04 20.89 -4.14
CA PRO A 86 -8.36 20.75 -2.72
C PRO A 86 -9.48 19.74 -2.44
N GLY A 87 -9.34 18.93 -1.40
CA GLY A 87 -10.25 17.81 -1.08
C GLY A 87 -9.92 16.51 -1.80
N GLN A 88 -8.92 16.50 -2.68
CA GLN A 88 -8.48 15.30 -3.39
C GLN A 88 -7.15 14.75 -2.87
N ALA A 89 -6.97 13.45 -3.06
CA ALA A 89 -5.78 12.71 -2.72
C ALA A 89 -5.08 12.17 -3.97
N GLN A 90 -3.80 11.87 -3.87
CA GLN A 90 -3.04 11.30 -4.97
C GLN A 90 -1.96 10.35 -4.45
N TYR A 91 -1.87 9.18 -5.08
CA TYR A 91 -0.72 8.29 -4.90
C TYR A 91 0.49 8.86 -5.66
N THR A 92 1.64 8.91 -5.00
CA THR A 92 2.89 9.42 -5.58
C THR A 92 4.10 8.69 -5.01
N LEU A 93 5.26 8.90 -5.61
CA LEU A 93 6.52 8.36 -5.11
C LEU A 93 7.46 9.50 -4.70
N CYS A 94 8.23 9.24 -3.64
CA CYS A 94 9.41 9.98 -3.24
C CYS A 94 10.62 9.22 -3.77
N CYS A 95 11.36 9.82 -4.69
CA CYS A 95 12.56 9.22 -5.27
C CYS A 95 13.83 9.94 -4.81
N ASP A 96 14.97 9.27 -4.96
CA ASP A 96 16.28 9.92 -4.90
C ASP A 96 16.77 10.29 -6.32
N ASP A 97 17.95 10.91 -6.41
CA ASP A 97 18.54 11.36 -7.67
C ASP A 97 18.82 10.22 -8.67
N SER A 98 18.96 8.98 -8.19
CA SER A 98 19.12 7.80 -9.05
C SER A 98 17.80 7.31 -9.65
N GLY A 99 16.66 7.86 -9.20
CA GLY A 99 15.32 7.40 -9.53
C GLY A 99 14.86 6.21 -8.68
N GLY A 100 15.69 5.78 -7.72
CA GLY A 100 15.32 4.80 -6.70
C GLY A 100 14.16 5.30 -5.85
N VAL A 101 13.26 4.41 -5.44
CA VAL A 101 12.08 4.78 -4.64
C VAL A 101 12.45 4.79 -3.16
N VAL A 102 12.58 5.98 -2.59
CA VAL A 102 12.75 6.17 -1.15
C VAL A 102 11.47 5.79 -0.43
N ASP A 103 10.32 6.18 -0.97
CA ASP A 103 9.01 5.77 -0.47
C ASP A 103 7.92 5.93 -1.53
N ASP A 104 6.83 5.18 -1.40
CA ASP A 104 5.55 5.51 -2.03
C ASP A 104 4.55 5.96 -0.95
N LEU A 105 3.67 6.91 -1.30
CA LEU A 105 2.78 7.52 -0.32
C LEU A 105 1.51 8.06 -0.96
N ILE A 106 0.49 8.27 -0.13
CA ILE A 106 -0.68 9.07 -0.51
C ILE A 106 -0.51 10.47 0.07
N LEU A 107 -0.65 11.48 -0.79
CA LEU A 107 -0.80 12.86 -0.38
C LEU A 107 -2.26 13.29 -0.44
N TYR A 108 -2.63 14.23 0.41
CA TYR A 108 -3.96 14.81 0.54
C TYR A 108 -3.83 16.33 0.41
N LEU A 109 -4.39 16.89 -0.67
CA LEU A 109 -4.31 18.31 -0.96
C LEU A 109 -5.45 19.04 -0.22
N ARG A 110 -5.15 19.78 0.85
CA ARG A 110 -6.16 20.55 1.60
C ARG A 110 -6.31 21.97 1.06
N SER A 111 -5.21 22.59 0.65
CA SER A 111 -5.20 23.90 -0.03
C SER A 111 -3.86 24.09 -0.76
N SER A 112 -3.65 25.24 -1.40
CA SER A 112 -2.33 25.60 -1.95
C SER A 112 -1.21 25.64 -0.90
N ASP A 113 -1.58 25.81 0.37
CA ASP A 113 -0.68 26.07 1.48
C ASP A 113 -0.76 25.01 2.59
N ASP A 114 -1.51 23.92 2.38
CA ASP A 114 -1.62 22.79 3.31
C ASP A 114 -1.75 21.46 2.55
N VAL A 115 -0.73 20.61 2.70
CA VAL A 115 -0.68 19.25 2.17
C VAL A 115 -0.41 18.29 3.31
N PHE A 116 -1.19 17.22 3.39
CA PHE A 116 -1.01 16.14 4.36
C PHE A 116 -0.48 14.89 3.66
N LEU A 117 0.50 14.22 4.25
CA LEU A 117 1.20 13.08 3.66
C LEU A 117 1.04 11.85 4.55
N VAL A 118 0.81 10.69 3.93
CA VAL A 118 0.78 9.38 4.60
C VAL A 118 1.85 8.45 3.97
N PRO A 119 3.12 8.57 4.41
CA PRO A 119 4.22 7.68 3.98
C PRO A 119 4.19 6.30 4.67
N ASN A 120 4.99 5.36 4.18
CA ASN A 120 5.16 4.07 4.85
C ASN A 120 5.89 4.23 6.20
N ALA A 121 5.57 3.32 7.13
CA ALA A 121 6.05 3.34 8.51
C ALA A 121 7.57 3.51 8.64
N ALA A 122 8.33 2.68 7.92
CA ALA A 122 9.79 2.64 8.01
C ALA A 122 10.49 3.86 7.38
N ASN A 123 9.80 4.56 6.47
CA ASN A 123 10.40 5.61 5.63
C ASN A 123 9.98 7.02 6.04
N THR A 124 9.03 7.15 6.98
CA THR A 124 8.40 8.43 7.37
C THR A 124 9.43 9.50 7.75
N ALA A 125 10.32 9.18 8.70
CA ALA A 125 11.35 10.11 9.15
C ALA A 125 12.30 10.53 8.01
N ARG A 126 12.58 9.62 7.08
CA ARG A 126 13.44 9.91 5.91
C ARG A 126 12.75 10.85 4.93
N VAL A 127 11.47 10.62 4.62
CA VAL A 127 10.67 11.49 3.76
C VAL A 127 10.56 12.90 4.35
N VAL A 128 10.25 12.99 5.65
CA VAL A 128 10.18 14.27 6.37
C VAL A 128 11.51 15.02 6.32
N ALA A 129 12.63 14.35 6.61
CA ALA A 129 13.95 14.97 6.58
C ALA A 129 14.34 15.46 5.17
N MET A 130 13.99 14.71 4.11
CA MET A 130 14.25 15.14 2.73
C MET A 130 13.46 16.40 2.38
N LEU A 131 12.18 16.47 2.74
CA LEU A 131 11.37 17.66 2.52
C LEU A 131 11.86 18.86 3.35
N GLN A 132 12.23 18.65 4.61
CA GLN A 132 12.78 19.72 5.47
C GLN A 132 14.08 20.31 4.92
N ALA A 133 14.94 19.48 4.33
CA ALA A 133 16.22 19.92 3.78
C ALA A 133 16.08 20.86 2.57
N GLU A 134 14.97 20.78 1.84
CA GLU A 134 14.71 21.58 0.63
C GLU A 134 13.57 22.58 0.78
N ALA A 135 13.00 22.70 1.99
CA ALA A 135 11.86 23.55 2.25
C ALA A 135 12.19 25.02 1.95
N PRO A 136 11.36 25.72 1.16
CA PRO A 136 11.52 27.16 0.97
C PRO A 136 11.13 27.92 2.25
N ASP A 137 11.59 29.17 2.34
CA ASP A 137 11.24 30.06 3.46
C ASP A 137 9.72 30.17 3.64
N GLY A 138 9.24 29.91 4.86
CA GLY A 138 7.83 29.98 5.22
C GLY A 138 7.04 28.69 5.00
N VAL A 139 7.64 27.63 4.45
CA VAL A 139 7.03 26.28 4.40
C VAL A 139 7.60 25.41 5.53
N GLU A 140 6.73 24.95 6.42
CA GLU A 140 7.04 24.08 7.55
C GLU A 140 6.63 22.63 7.25
N ILE A 141 7.51 21.69 7.59
CA ILE A 141 7.24 20.25 7.52
C ILE A 141 7.33 19.67 8.92
N THR A 142 6.23 19.06 9.38
CA THR A 142 6.09 18.50 10.72
C THR A 142 5.79 17.00 10.62
N ASP A 143 6.54 16.18 11.36
CA ASP A 143 6.20 14.78 11.58
C ASP A 143 5.00 14.71 12.54
N LYS A 144 3.97 13.96 12.13
CA LYS A 144 2.69 13.76 12.83
C LYS A 144 2.43 12.28 13.13
N HIS A 145 3.44 11.43 13.02
CA HIS A 145 3.32 9.96 13.05
C HIS A 145 2.62 9.46 14.32
N GLU A 146 2.97 10.01 15.49
CA GLU A 146 2.42 9.59 16.79
C GLU A 146 1.15 10.37 17.19
N GLU A 147 0.86 11.50 16.52
CA GLU A 147 -0.31 12.33 16.84
C GLU A 147 -1.62 11.73 16.31
N HIS A 148 -1.54 10.84 15.31
CA HIS A 148 -2.71 10.28 14.64
C HIS A 148 -2.67 8.74 14.55
N ALA A 149 -3.84 8.12 14.59
CA ALA A 149 -4.07 6.75 14.17
C ALA A 149 -4.67 6.72 12.76
N VAL A 150 -4.53 5.57 12.08
CA VAL A 150 -5.19 5.34 10.79
C VAL A 150 -5.90 3.99 10.84
N ILE A 151 -7.22 4.02 10.65
CA ILE A 151 -8.06 2.81 10.64
C ILE A 151 -8.64 2.65 9.25
N ALA A 152 -8.36 1.54 8.58
CA ALA A 152 -8.91 1.25 7.26
C ALA A 152 -10.16 0.38 7.39
N VAL A 153 -11.29 0.84 6.86
CA VAL A 153 -12.57 0.12 6.80
C VAL A 153 -12.84 -0.24 5.36
N GLN A 154 -12.71 -1.51 5.00
CA GLN A 154 -12.60 -1.95 3.61
C GLN A 154 -13.55 -3.11 3.32
N GLY A 155 -14.25 -3.04 2.20
CA GLY A 155 -15.17 -4.06 1.71
C GLY A 155 -16.49 -3.48 1.21
N PRO A 156 -17.32 -4.26 0.51
CA PRO A 156 -18.61 -3.82 -0.02
C PRO A 156 -19.59 -3.21 1.00
N ARG A 157 -19.38 -3.49 2.30
CA ARG A 157 -20.20 -2.98 3.41
C ARG A 157 -19.53 -1.85 4.20
N SER A 158 -18.50 -1.23 3.65
CA SER A 158 -17.76 -0.15 4.32
C SER A 158 -18.64 1.06 4.63
N ASP A 159 -19.59 1.35 3.75
CA ASP A 159 -20.41 2.55 3.81
C ASP A 159 -21.40 2.42 4.97
N GLU A 160 -22.08 1.28 5.10
CA GLU A 160 -22.99 1.02 6.20
C GLU A 160 -22.31 1.11 7.58
N VAL A 161 -21.04 0.70 7.67
CA VAL A 161 -20.25 0.82 8.90
C VAL A 161 -19.94 2.28 9.23
N LEU A 162 -19.55 3.10 8.26
CA LEU A 162 -19.27 4.52 8.48
C LEU A 162 -20.56 5.31 8.79
N ASP A 163 -21.64 5.02 8.08
CA ASP A 163 -22.96 5.66 8.27
C ASP A 163 -23.50 5.43 9.68
N ALA A 164 -23.29 4.23 10.25
CA ALA A 164 -23.69 3.93 11.62
C ALA A 164 -23.01 4.84 12.66
N LEU A 165 -21.84 5.40 12.33
CA LEU A 165 -21.11 6.37 13.16
C LEU A 165 -21.37 7.83 12.74
N GLY A 166 -22.17 8.07 11.69
CA GLY A 166 -22.43 9.38 11.12
C GLY A 166 -21.23 9.98 10.39
N LEU A 167 -20.36 9.13 9.83
CA LEU A 167 -19.20 9.55 9.04
C LEU A 167 -19.55 9.59 7.54
N PRO A 168 -18.97 10.50 6.74
CA PRO A 168 -19.29 10.66 5.32
C PRO A 168 -18.84 9.47 4.46
N VAL A 169 -19.67 9.10 3.48
CA VAL A 169 -19.43 7.96 2.58
C VAL A 169 -19.53 8.29 1.08
N ASP A 170 -20.19 9.39 0.70
CA ASP A 170 -20.56 9.67 -0.69
C ASP A 170 -19.47 10.33 -1.55
N HIS A 171 -18.28 10.58 -1.00
CA HIS A 171 -17.22 11.28 -1.71
C HIS A 171 -16.45 10.39 -2.69
N ASP A 172 -15.91 11.02 -3.74
CA ASP A 172 -15.28 10.36 -4.88
C ASP A 172 -14.04 9.54 -4.48
N TYR A 173 -13.72 8.49 -5.25
CA TYR A 173 -12.45 7.76 -5.08
C TYR A 173 -11.24 8.69 -5.18
N MET A 174 -10.27 8.54 -4.27
CA MET A 174 -9.13 9.45 -4.10
C MET A 174 -9.56 10.88 -3.75
N SER A 175 -10.58 11.02 -2.92
CA SER A 175 -10.93 12.26 -2.24
C SER A 175 -11.04 12.03 -0.73
N PHE A 176 -11.19 13.12 0.03
CA PHE A 176 -11.39 13.05 1.47
C PHE A 176 -12.33 14.15 1.93
N ASP A 177 -13.06 13.85 3.00
CA ASP A 177 -13.88 14.81 3.74
C ASP A 177 -13.45 14.85 5.20
N THR A 178 -13.89 15.88 5.92
CA THR A 178 -13.71 15.97 7.38
C THR A 178 -15.06 15.91 8.09
N ALA A 179 -15.11 15.15 9.17
CA ALA A 179 -16.27 15.04 10.04
C ALA A 179 -15.86 15.23 11.50
N ARG A 180 -16.84 15.46 12.38
CA ARG A 180 -16.61 15.45 13.82
C ARG A 180 -17.20 14.19 14.43
N TRP A 181 -16.39 13.46 15.17
CA TRP A 181 -16.82 12.30 15.96
C TRP A 181 -16.34 12.48 17.40
N GLN A 182 -17.28 12.47 18.35
CA GLN A 182 -17.01 12.80 19.77
C GLN A 182 -16.20 14.11 19.92
N GLU A 183 -16.64 15.16 19.23
CA GLU A 183 -15.99 16.48 19.20
C GLU A 183 -14.60 16.54 18.54
N GLN A 184 -14.01 15.42 18.13
CA GLN A 184 -12.73 15.36 17.44
C GLN A 184 -12.90 15.40 15.92
N GLU A 185 -11.97 16.06 15.22
CA GLU A 185 -11.92 16.02 13.76
C GLU A 185 -11.41 14.66 13.30
N ILE A 186 -12.15 14.02 12.38
CA ILE A 186 -11.77 12.79 11.69
C ILE A 186 -11.69 13.11 10.20
N ILE A 187 -10.58 12.75 9.56
CA ILE A 187 -10.44 12.85 8.11
C ILE A 187 -10.85 11.49 7.54
N VAL A 188 -11.85 11.49 6.68
CA VAL A 188 -12.39 10.30 6.05
C VAL A 188 -11.91 10.26 4.62
N CYS A 189 -10.94 9.39 4.36
CA CYS A 189 -10.28 9.27 3.07
C CYS A 189 -10.92 8.15 2.26
N ARG A 190 -11.38 8.42 1.04
CA ARG A 190 -11.87 7.40 0.11
C ARG A 190 -10.70 6.72 -0.60
N THR A 191 -9.90 6.04 0.19
CA THR A 191 -8.65 5.36 -0.18
C THR A 191 -8.60 3.96 0.42
N GLY A 192 -7.68 3.14 -0.07
CA GLY A 192 -7.57 1.77 0.37
C GLY A 192 -6.49 0.98 -0.36
N TYR A 193 -6.17 -0.18 0.21
CA TYR A 193 -5.09 -1.05 -0.27
C TYR A 193 -5.58 -2.49 -0.53
N THR A 194 -6.88 -2.65 -0.76
CA THR A 194 -7.54 -3.97 -0.80
C THR A 194 -8.08 -4.32 -2.18
N GLY A 195 -8.41 -3.33 -3.01
CA GLY A 195 -9.14 -3.55 -4.26
C GLY A 195 -10.66 -3.45 -4.14
N GLU A 196 -11.15 -3.29 -2.91
CA GLU A 196 -12.56 -3.07 -2.63
C GLU A 196 -12.90 -1.61 -2.47
N ARG A 197 -14.20 -1.34 -2.46
CA ARG A 197 -14.79 -0.15 -1.85
C ARG A 197 -14.25 -0.05 -0.41
N GLY A 198 -13.81 1.14 0.02
CA GLY A 198 -13.37 1.34 1.40
C GLY A 198 -12.87 2.75 1.71
N TYR A 199 -12.61 2.97 2.99
CA TYR A 199 -12.12 4.22 3.55
C TYR A 199 -10.91 4.00 4.46
N GLU A 200 -10.16 5.07 4.66
CA GLU A 200 -9.16 5.21 5.71
C GLU A 200 -9.52 6.40 6.59
N LEU A 201 -9.59 6.19 7.90
CA LEU A 201 -9.94 7.20 8.88
C LEU A 201 -8.66 7.67 9.56
N VAL A 202 -8.28 8.94 9.34
CA VAL A 202 -7.20 9.58 10.09
C VAL A 202 -7.82 10.28 11.29
N ALA A 203 -7.47 9.82 12.49
CA ALA A 203 -8.05 10.28 13.75
C ALA A 203 -6.93 10.65 14.73
N PRO A 204 -7.14 11.59 15.67
CA PRO A 204 -6.22 11.79 16.78
C PRO A 204 -5.95 10.48 17.52
N ALA A 205 -4.70 10.24 17.89
CA ALA A 205 -4.30 8.99 18.55
C ALA A 205 -5.11 8.71 19.85
N GLU A 206 -5.45 9.78 20.58
CA GLU A 206 -6.22 9.72 21.83
C GLU A 206 -7.64 9.17 21.65
N VAL A 207 -8.28 9.44 20.52
CA VAL A 207 -9.67 9.03 20.25
C VAL A 207 -9.75 7.67 19.53
N ALA A 208 -8.62 7.19 19.00
CA ALA A 208 -8.56 6.00 18.18
C ALA A 208 -9.11 4.73 18.84
N PRO A 209 -8.84 4.43 20.14
CA PRO A 209 -9.39 3.24 20.78
C PRO A 209 -10.92 3.25 20.83
N ALA A 210 -11.53 4.39 21.15
CA ALA A 210 -12.98 4.53 21.17
C ALA A 210 -13.58 4.42 19.76
N LEU A 211 -12.92 5.03 18.76
CA LEU A 211 -13.34 4.95 17.37
C LEU A 211 -13.28 3.50 16.85
N TRP A 212 -12.21 2.77 17.17
CA TRP A 212 -12.07 1.36 16.84
C TRP A 212 -13.19 0.51 17.44
N ASP A 213 -13.47 0.67 18.73
CA ASP A 213 -14.53 -0.09 19.41
C ASP A 213 -15.90 0.15 18.76
N ALA A 214 -16.22 1.41 18.43
CA ALA A 214 -17.46 1.78 17.75
C ALA A 214 -17.54 1.18 16.33
N LEU A 215 -16.44 1.19 15.58
CA LEU A 215 -16.39 0.59 14.25
C LEU A 215 -16.54 -0.93 14.31
N VAL A 216 -15.91 -1.60 15.28
CA VAL A 216 -16.06 -3.05 15.49
C VAL A 216 -17.50 -3.41 15.85
N GLU A 217 -18.15 -2.62 16.70
CA GLU A 217 -19.57 -2.81 17.03
C GLU A 217 -20.48 -2.65 15.79
N ALA A 218 -20.30 -1.58 15.02
CA ALA A 218 -21.06 -1.36 13.78
C ALA A 218 -20.82 -2.45 12.73
N MET A 219 -19.56 -2.85 12.56
CA MET A 219 -19.15 -3.93 11.65
C MET A 219 -19.78 -5.28 12.00
N ALA A 220 -20.02 -5.57 13.28
CA ALA A 220 -20.60 -6.84 13.72
C ALA A 220 -21.99 -7.09 13.11
N ALA A 221 -22.78 -6.05 12.85
CA ALA A 221 -24.07 -6.14 12.18
C ALA A 221 -23.98 -6.63 10.71
N HIS A 222 -22.78 -6.65 10.15
CA HIS A 222 -22.49 -7.04 8.78
C HIS A 222 -21.56 -8.26 8.69
N GLU A 223 -21.40 -9.02 9.78
CA GLU A 223 -20.56 -10.23 9.82
C GLU A 223 -19.13 -9.97 9.32
N GLY A 224 -18.64 -8.75 9.52
CA GLY A 224 -17.27 -8.34 9.21
C GLY A 224 -16.27 -8.80 10.27
N LEU A 225 -14.98 -8.63 9.99
CA LEU A 225 -13.90 -9.05 10.87
C LEU A 225 -12.82 -7.97 11.05
N PRO A 226 -12.21 -7.84 12.25
CA PRO A 226 -10.89 -7.25 12.36
C PRO A 226 -9.91 -8.06 11.52
N CYS A 227 -9.06 -7.38 10.76
CA CYS A 227 -8.17 -7.99 9.79
C CYS A 227 -6.72 -7.59 10.04
N GLY A 228 -5.82 -8.58 10.01
CA GLY A 228 -4.40 -8.41 10.23
C GLY A 228 -3.63 -8.19 8.93
N LEU A 229 -2.31 -8.00 9.08
CA LEU A 229 -1.40 -7.72 7.96
C LEU A 229 -1.30 -8.88 6.96
N GLY A 230 -1.56 -10.13 7.36
CA GLY A 230 -1.58 -11.25 6.44
C GLY A 230 -2.71 -11.15 5.42
N ALA A 231 -3.92 -10.77 5.85
CA ALA A 231 -5.03 -10.52 4.94
C ALA A 231 -4.74 -9.29 4.05
N ARG A 232 -4.17 -8.23 4.61
CA ARG A 232 -3.74 -7.04 3.85
C ARG A 232 -2.78 -7.41 2.71
N ASP A 233 -1.78 -8.25 2.96
CA ASP A 233 -0.81 -8.69 1.94
C ASP A 233 -1.44 -9.55 0.84
N THR A 234 -2.39 -10.41 1.18
CA THR A 234 -3.12 -11.20 0.16
C THR A 234 -4.01 -10.31 -0.73
N LEU A 235 -4.78 -9.39 -0.13
CA LEU A 235 -5.68 -8.47 -0.84
C LEU A 235 -4.93 -7.56 -1.82
N ARG A 236 -3.84 -6.93 -1.35
CA ARG A 236 -3.01 -6.03 -2.19
C ARG A 236 -2.30 -6.80 -3.30
N THR A 237 -1.87 -8.04 -3.04
CA THR A 237 -1.20 -8.86 -4.05
C THR A 237 -2.18 -9.27 -5.15
N GLU A 238 -3.43 -9.58 -4.81
CA GLU A 238 -4.49 -9.81 -5.81
C GLU A 238 -4.75 -8.57 -6.69
N MET A 239 -4.54 -7.37 -6.16
CA MET A 239 -4.59 -6.14 -6.96
C MET A 239 -3.32 -5.89 -7.79
N GLY A 240 -2.24 -6.58 -7.44
CA GLY A 240 -0.90 -6.29 -7.91
C GLY A 240 -0.41 -4.90 -7.48
N TYR A 241 -0.86 -4.44 -6.32
CA TYR A 241 -0.32 -3.23 -5.70
C TYR A 241 1.09 -3.51 -5.15
N PRO A 242 2.06 -2.62 -5.43
CA PRO A 242 3.42 -2.80 -4.95
C PRO A 242 3.52 -2.53 -3.45
N LEU A 243 4.44 -3.23 -2.79
CA LEU A 243 4.83 -3.00 -1.39
C LEU A 243 6.27 -2.51 -1.35
N HIS A 244 6.52 -1.37 -0.68
CA HIS A 244 7.87 -0.87 -0.45
C HIS A 244 8.73 -1.88 0.32
N GLY A 245 9.98 -2.04 -0.11
CA GLY A 245 10.89 -3.08 0.38
C GLY A 245 10.83 -4.38 -0.44
N ASN A 246 9.76 -4.60 -1.20
CA ASN A 246 9.60 -5.78 -2.05
C ASN A 246 9.53 -5.42 -3.54
N ASP A 247 8.51 -4.65 -3.92
CA ASP A 247 8.18 -4.33 -5.31
C ASP A 247 8.60 -2.91 -5.71
N LEU A 248 8.97 -2.11 -4.71
CA LEU A 248 9.49 -0.75 -4.79
C LEU A 248 10.65 -0.63 -3.82
N GLY A 249 11.63 0.19 -4.15
CA GLY A 249 12.72 0.51 -3.23
C GLY A 249 13.86 1.23 -3.94
N PRO A 250 15.00 1.42 -3.27
CA PRO A 250 16.15 2.09 -3.85
C PRO A 250 16.58 1.50 -5.20
N GLN A 251 16.44 0.17 -5.36
CA GLN A 251 16.90 -0.54 -6.57
C GLN A 251 15.77 -0.88 -7.55
N ILE A 252 14.52 -0.54 -7.20
CA ILE A 252 13.33 -0.82 -7.99
C ILE A 252 12.59 0.48 -8.22
N THR A 253 12.84 1.08 -9.38
CA THR A 253 12.32 2.40 -9.76
C THR A 253 10.84 2.34 -10.14
N PRO A 254 10.13 3.49 -10.25
CA PRO A 254 8.76 3.53 -10.75
C PRO A 254 8.59 2.95 -12.17
N VAL A 255 9.63 3.05 -13.01
CA VAL A 255 9.63 2.48 -14.37
C VAL A 255 9.61 0.95 -14.31
N MET A 256 10.42 0.38 -13.42
CA MET A 256 10.47 -1.07 -13.19
C MET A 256 9.18 -1.58 -12.56
N ALA A 257 8.68 -0.91 -11.51
CA ALA A 257 7.56 -1.35 -10.68
C ALA A 257 6.16 -1.25 -11.35
N ARG A 258 6.07 -0.90 -12.64
CA ARG A 258 4.80 -0.61 -13.34
C ARG A 258 4.03 0.57 -12.71
N SER A 259 4.74 1.48 -12.04
CA SER A 259 4.21 2.66 -11.34
C SER A 259 4.41 3.96 -12.13
N ALA A 260 4.87 3.87 -13.38
CA ALA A 260 5.10 5.01 -14.28
C ALA A 260 3.85 5.88 -14.55
N TRP A 261 2.66 5.40 -14.23
CA TRP A 261 1.40 6.16 -14.28
C TRP A 261 1.31 7.24 -13.18
N ALA A 262 2.07 7.07 -12.09
CA ALA A 262 2.20 8.01 -10.97
C ALA A 262 3.43 8.91 -11.10
N VAL A 263 3.87 9.17 -12.33
CA VAL A 263 4.98 10.07 -12.66
C VAL A 263 4.47 11.14 -13.62
N GLY A 264 4.56 12.40 -13.22
CA GLY A 264 4.27 13.56 -14.05
C GLY A 264 5.47 13.86 -14.95
N TRP A 265 5.60 13.12 -16.05
CA TRP A 265 6.75 13.21 -16.96
C TRP A 265 7.00 14.60 -17.55
N GLU A 266 5.94 15.40 -17.68
CA GLU A 266 5.99 16.77 -18.23
C GLU A 266 6.32 17.84 -17.17
N LYS A 267 6.33 17.49 -15.88
CA LYS A 267 6.64 18.43 -14.80
C LYS A 267 8.06 18.97 -14.98
N GLU A 268 8.29 20.25 -14.69
CA GLU A 268 9.62 20.87 -14.81
C GLU A 268 10.69 20.11 -14.02
N ARG A 269 10.41 19.81 -12.75
CA ARG A 269 11.29 19.06 -11.85
C ARG A 269 10.51 18.18 -10.87
N PHE A 270 11.19 17.12 -10.43
CA PHE A 270 10.89 16.27 -9.27
C PHE A 270 12.15 15.44 -8.97
N TRP A 271 12.28 14.90 -7.76
CA TRP A 271 13.46 14.12 -7.40
C TRP A 271 13.60 12.87 -8.28
N GLY A 272 14.79 12.66 -8.84
CA GLY A 272 15.06 11.54 -9.75
C GLY A 272 14.54 11.69 -11.19
N LYS A 273 14.01 12.86 -11.58
CA LYS A 273 13.44 13.07 -12.94
C LYS A 273 14.39 12.65 -14.07
N GLU A 274 15.62 13.12 -14.05
CA GLU A 274 16.58 12.86 -15.13
C GLU A 274 16.87 11.36 -15.28
N ALA A 275 17.16 10.68 -14.16
CA ALA A 275 17.42 9.25 -14.14
C ALA A 275 16.20 8.44 -14.62
N LEU A 276 14.99 8.78 -14.17
CA LEU A 276 13.77 8.08 -14.59
C LEU A 276 13.44 8.29 -16.07
N VAL A 277 13.67 9.50 -16.60
CA VAL A 277 13.50 9.78 -18.03
C VAL A 277 14.51 8.96 -18.85
N ALA A 278 15.78 8.94 -18.46
CA ALA A 278 16.81 8.16 -19.11
C ALA A 278 16.48 6.67 -19.12
N GLN A 279 16.10 6.10 -17.96
CA GLN A 279 15.72 4.70 -17.84
C GLN A 279 14.49 4.34 -18.70
N ARG A 280 13.47 5.21 -18.72
CA ARG A 280 12.27 5.01 -19.54
C ARG A 280 12.61 4.96 -21.03
N LEU A 281 13.55 5.78 -21.49
CA LEU A 281 14.00 5.83 -22.89
C LEU A 281 14.90 4.64 -23.26
N ALA A 282 15.83 4.26 -22.38
CA ALA A 282 16.77 3.17 -22.61
C ALA A 282 16.08 1.81 -22.79
N LYS A 283 14.97 1.60 -22.07
CA LYS A 283 14.15 0.37 -22.14
C LYS A 283 14.97 -0.91 -21.89
N ASP A 284 15.90 -0.87 -20.95
CA ASP A 284 16.84 -1.97 -20.64
C ASP A 284 16.61 -2.57 -19.25
N SER A 285 15.73 -2.00 -18.43
CA SER A 285 15.38 -2.53 -17.11
C SER A 285 14.31 -3.63 -17.15
N ARG A 286 14.36 -4.55 -16.17
CA ARG A 286 13.28 -5.49 -15.85
C ARG A 286 11.99 -4.75 -15.49
N LEU A 287 10.86 -5.40 -15.69
CA LEU A 287 9.54 -4.84 -15.41
C LEU A 287 8.73 -5.75 -14.50
N LEU A 288 7.99 -5.15 -13.57
CA LEU A 288 7.10 -5.84 -12.66
C LEU A 288 5.90 -6.39 -13.44
N ARG A 289 5.63 -7.68 -13.25
CA ARG A 289 4.55 -8.44 -13.87
C ARG A 289 3.84 -9.29 -12.83
N GLY A 290 2.59 -9.67 -13.12
CA GLY A 290 1.88 -10.64 -12.33
C GLY A 290 2.19 -12.05 -12.83
N LEU A 291 2.29 -13.01 -11.91
CA LEU A 291 2.38 -14.43 -12.20
C LEU A 291 1.21 -15.14 -11.54
N ARG A 292 0.44 -15.90 -12.33
CA ARG A 292 -0.64 -16.75 -11.83
C ARG A 292 -0.21 -18.21 -11.94
N VAL A 293 -0.10 -18.90 -10.82
CA VAL A 293 0.27 -20.32 -10.80
C VAL A 293 -0.81 -21.14 -11.50
N THR A 294 -0.41 -21.97 -12.46
CA THR A 294 -1.31 -22.85 -13.24
C THR A 294 -1.41 -24.25 -12.64
N GLY A 295 -0.48 -24.61 -11.74
CA GLY A 295 -0.44 -25.89 -11.05
C GLY A 295 -0.56 -25.77 -9.52
N ARG A 296 0.21 -26.60 -8.80
CA ARG A 296 0.27 -26.57 -7.33
C ARG A 296 1.55 -25.90 -6.86
N GLY A 297 1.41 -24.86 -6.06
CA GLY A 297 2.54 -24.20 -5.40
C GLY A 297 2.15 -22.81 -4.93
N ILE A 298 2.87 -22.31 -3.92
CA ILE A 298 2.72 -20.95 -3.43
C ILE A 298 4.06 -20.26 -3.68
N PRO A 299 4.12 -19.25 -4.56
CA PRO A 299 5.32 -18.47 -4.79
C PRO A 299 5.78 -17.80 -3.49
N ARG A 300 7.08 -17.55 -3.38
CA ARG A 300 7.67 -16.79 -2.27
C ARG A 300 8.59 -15.70 -2.82
N PRO A 301 8.74 -14.57 -2.12
CA PRO A 301 9.77 -13.58 -2.44
C PRO A 301 11.14 -14.23 -2.65
N HIS A 302 11.93 -13.64 -3.53
CA HIS A 302 13.28 -14.05 -3.91
C HIS A 302 13.39 -15.42 -4.62
N CYS A 303 12.27 -16.01 -5.03
CA CYS A 303 12.32 -17.20 -5.87
C CYS A 303 12.68 -16.80 -7.32
N PRO A 304 13.70 -17.43 -7.95
CA PRO A 304 14.01 -17.20 -9.35
C PRO A 304 12.83 -17.57 -10.26
N VAL A 305 12.64 -16.79 -11.31
CA VAL A 305 11.70 -17.07 -12.40
C VAL A 305 12.50 -17.49 -13.62
N ARG A 306 12.15 -18.61 -14.22
CA ARG A 306 12.87 -19.23 -15.33
C ARG A 306 11.93 -19.51 -16.49
N LEU A 307 12.48 -19.58 -17.69
CA LEU A 307 11.78 -20.18 -18.82
C LEU A 307 11.56 -21.68 -18.56
N PRO A 308 10.44 -22.26 -19.01
CA PRO A 308 10.23 -23.70 -18.91
C PRO A 308 11.29 -24.44 -19.74
N ASP A 309 11.83 -25.54 -19.20
CA ASP A 309 12.60 -26.50 -19.99
C ASP A 309 11.68 -27.57 -20.63
N ASP A 310 12.24 -28.43 -21.49
CA ASP A 310 11.49 -29.48 -22.20
C ASP A 310 10.74 -30.45 -21.26
N ALA A 311 11.15 -30.54 -19.99
CA ALA A 311 10.54 -31.37 -18.96
C ALA A 311 9.65 -30.57 -17.99
N GLY A 312 9.48 -29.26 -18.19
CA GLY A 312 8.75 -28.36 -17.29
C GLY A 312 9.46 -28.11 -15.95
N GLY A 313 10.76 -28.37 -15.88
CA GLY A 313 11.62 -28.21 -14.72
C GLY A 313 12.22 -26.80 -14.57
N VAL A 314 13.26 -26.70 -13.74
CA VAL A 314 13.94 -25.45 -13.38
C VAL A 314 15.29 -25.27 -14.09
N SER A 315 15.57 -26.05 -15.15
CA SER A 315 16.87 -25.97 -15.84
C SER A 315 16.93 -24.89 -16.92
N GLY A 316 15.78 -24.28 -17.24
CA GLY A 316 15.71 -23.15 -18.17
C GLY A 316 16.42 -21.89 -17.66
N GLY A 317 16.69 -20.97 -18.59
CA GLY A 317 17.34 -19.69 -18.31
C GLY A 317 16.53 -18.84 -17.33
N GLU A 318 17.21 -18.21 -16.39
CA GLU A 318 16.60 -17.25 -15.47
C GLU A 318 16.22 -15.98 -16.22
N VAL A 319 14.98 -15.53 -16.00
CA VAL A 319 14.39 -14.35 -16.64
C VAL A 319 13.84 -13.35 -15.63
N GLY A 320 14.05 -13.58 -14.33
CA GLY A 320 13.51 -12.69 -13.31
C GLY A 320 13.53 -13.28 -11.90
N GLU A 321 12.91 -12.54 -10.99
CA GLU A 321 12.76 -12.92 -9.58
C GLU A 321 11.39 -12.48 -9.06
N VAL A 322 10.76 -13.33 -8.24
CA VAL A 322 9.55 -13.00 -7.49
C VAL A 322 9.87 -11.94 -6.42
N THR A 323 9.18 -10.81 -6.45
CA THR A 323 9.28 -9.76 -5.42
C THR A 323 8.26 -9.99 -4.30
N SER A 324 7.03 -10.34 -4.66
CA SER A 324 5.94 -10.64 -3.73
C SER A 324 5.24 -11.90 -4.16
N GLY A 325 4.95 -12.82 -3.23
CA GLY A 325 4.34 -14.11 -3.56
C GLY A 325 3.49 -14.66 -2.42
N THR A 326 2.26 -15.03 -2.73
CA THR A 326 1.31 -15.53 -1.73
C THR A 326 0.26 -16.46 -2.34
N PHE A 327 -0.60 -17.02 -1.50
CA PHE A 327 -1.80 -17.72 -1.92
C PHE A 327 -2.94 -16.70 -2.04
N SER A 328 -3.67 -16.69 -3.16
CA SER A 328 -4.90 -15.91 -3.33
C SER A 328 -6.08 -16.70 -2.77
N PRO A 329 -6.73 -16.27 -1.67
CA PRO A 329 -7.94 -16.92 -1.17
C PRO A 329 -9.10 -16.84 -2.16
N THR A 330 -9.21 -15.75 -2.92
CA THR A 330 -10.27 -15.57 -3.93
C THR A 330 -10.16 -16.60 -5.06
N LEU A 331 -8.97 -16.74 -5.65
CA LEU A 331 -8.74 -17.62 -6.80
C LEU A 331 -8.38 -19.06 -6.41
N LYS A 332 -8.00 -19.28 -5.15
CA LYS A 332 -7.52 -20.55 -4.60
C LYS A 332 -6.28 -21.09 -5.32
N VAL A 333 -5.42 -20.20 -5.80
CA VAL A 333 -4.13 -20.52 -6.45
C VAL A 333 -3.02 -19.61 -5.93
N GLY A 334 -1.77 -19.97 -6.22
CA GLY A 334 -0.64 -19.08 -5.99
C GLY A 334 -0.64 -17.89 -6.94
N VAL A 335 -0.36 -16.70 -6.43
CA VAL A 335 -0.17 -15.48 -7.22
C VAL A 335 1.10 -14.76 -6.76
N ALA A 336 1.74 -14.04 -7.67
CA ALA A 336 2.95 -13.30 -7.37
C ALA A 336 3.13 -12.05 -8.22
N LEU A 337 3.88 -11.09 -7.70
CA LEU A 337 4.54 -10.05 -8.47
C LEU A 337 6.00 -10.45 -8.67
N ALA A 338 6.54 -10.21 -9.86
CA ALA A 338 7.91 -10.53 -10.20
C ALA A 338 8.52 -9.48 -11.12
N LEU A 339 9.80 -9.15 -10.91
CA LEU A 339 10.60 -8.37 -11.85
C LEU A 339 11.12 -9.29 -12.93
N LEU A 340 10.59 -9.16 -14.15
CA LEU A 340 10.92 -10.01 -15.29
C LEU A 340 11.65 -9.22 -16.37
N ASP A 341 12.51 -9.91 -17.10
CA ASP A 341 13.15 -9.40 -18.31
C ASP A 341 12.09 -8.96 -19.32
N ARG A 342 12.38 -7.91 -20.09
CA ARG A 342 11.40 -7.31 -21.01
C ARG A 342 11.00 -8.22 -22.17
N SER A 343 11.80 -9.24 -22.45
CA SER A 343 11.49 -10.29 -23.42
C SER A 343 10.32 -11.17 -22.99
N VAL A 344 10.01 -11.23 -21.69
CA VAL A 344 8.87 -11.99 -21.16
C VAL A 344 7.58 -11.19 -21.34
N ALA A 345 6.69 -11.71 -22.18
CA ALA A 345 5.42 -11.11 -22.56
C ALA A 345 4.27 -11.58 -21.67
N LEU A 346 3.14 -10.86 -21.76
CA LEU A 346 1.88 -11.33 -21.15
C LEU A 346 1.39 -12.57 -21.90
N GLY A 347 0.95 -13.59 -21.18
CA GLY A 347 0.54 -14.89 -21.70
C GLY A 347 1.68 -15.91 -21.79
N ASP A 348 2.93 -15.51 -21.59
CA ASP A 348 4.06 -16.45 -21.58
C ASP A 348 3.96 -17.41 -20.38
N GLU A 349 4.40 -18.65 -20.58
CA GLU A 349 4.58 -19.63 -19.52
C GLU A 349 5.98 -19.49 -18.91
N VAL A 350 6.03 -19.53 -17.58
CA VAL A 350 7.27 -19.48 -16.80
C VAL A 350 7.23 -20.51 -15.67
N VAL A 351 8.41 -20.82 -15.11
CA VAL A 351 8.55 -21.68 -13.94
C VAL A 351 9.16 -20.87 -12.80
N ILE A 352 8.50 -20.87 -11.65
CA ILE A 352 9.04 -20.31 -10.41
C ILE A 352 9.81 -21.43 -9.70
N ASP A 353 11.09 -21.20 -9.45
CA ASP A 353 11.96 -22.13 -8.74
C ASP A 353 11.81 -21.96 -7.23
N VAL A 354 10.92 -22.76 -6.63
CA VAL A 354 10.69 -22.75 -5.18
C VAL A 354 11.60 -23.79 -4.54
N ARG A 355 12.86 -23.40 -4.29
CA ARG A 355 13.89 -24.23 -3.63
C ARG A 355 14.14 -25.56 -4.36
N GLY A 356 14.31 -25.50 -5.67
CA GLY A 356 14.52 -26.64 -6.58
C GLY A 356 13.23 -27.27 -7.09
N ARG A 357 12.06 -26.86 -6.58
CA ARG A 357 10.76 -27.33 -7.06
C ARG A 357 10.19 -26.38 -8.10
N ALA A 358 9.91 -26.92 -9.29
CA ALA A 358 9.19 -26.22 -10.35
C ALA A 358 7.75 -25.92 -9.93
N VAL A 359 7.36 -24.64 -9.99
CA VAL A 359 5.98 -24.18 -9.87
C VAL A 359 5.61 -23.45 -11.16
N PRO A 360 4.82 -24.07 -12.06
CA PRO A 360 4.46 -23.45 -13.34
C PRO A 360 3.48 -22.30 -13.13
N ALA A 361 3.68 -21.22 -13.87
CA ALA A 361 2.87 -20.01 -13.82
C ALA A 361 2.73 -19.36 -15.20
N GLU A 362 1.64 -18.62 -15.37
CA GLU A 362 1.37 -17.79 -16.52
C GLU A 362 1.66 -16.33 -16.17
N VAL A 363 2.31 -15.60 -17.08
CA VAL A 363 2.56 -14.17 -16.93
C VAL A 363 1.27 -13.40 -17.27
N VAL A 364 0.69 -12.72 -16.28
CA VAL A 364 -0.57 -11.99 -16.43
C VAL A 364 -0.41 -10.52 -16.09
N LYS A 365 -1.40 -9.71 -16.48
CA LYS A 365 -1.50 -8.31 -16.08
C LYS A 365 -2.41 -8.22 -14.85
N PRO A 366 -1.90 -7.85 -13.66
CA PRO A 366 -2.73 -7.54 -12.50
C PRO A 366 -3.71 -6.39 -12.78
N PRO A 367 -4.88 -6.35 -12.11
CA PRO A 367 -5.29 -7.20 -10.98
C PRO A 367 -5.57 -8.66 -11.41
N PHE A 368 -5.43 -9.58 -10.47
CA PHE A 368 -5.70 -11.02 -10.66
C PHE A 368 -7.19 -11.35 -10.52
N VAL A 369 -7.95 -10.46 -9.89
CA VAL A 369 -9.38 -10.58 -9.59
C VAL A 369 -10.13 -9.38 -10.17
N GLU A 370 -11.47 -9.47 -10.22
CA GLU A 370 -12.32 -8.31 -10.51
C GLU A 370 -12.27 -7.32 -9.34
N VAL A 371 -12.36 -6.01 -9.65
CA VAL A 371 -12.08 -4.94 -8.68
C VAL A 371 -13.31 -4.07 -8.47
N GLN A 372 -13.56 -3.65 -7.23
CA GLN A 372 -14.74 -2.83 -6.88
C GLN A 372 -14.38 -1.46 -6.28
N VAL A 373 -13.11 -1.05 -6.36
CA VAL A 373 -12.59 0.22 -5.81
C VAL A 373 -13.45 1.45 -6.15
N ARG A 374 -13.95 1.52 -7.39
CA ARG A 374 -14.73 2.66 -7.92
C ARG A 374 -16.23 2.37 -8.05
N SER A 375 -16.72 1.33 -7.39
CA SER A 375 -18.15 1.09 -7.31
C SER A 375 -18.83 2.28 -6.61
N SER A 376 -19.88 2.79 -7.25
CA SER A 376 -20.76 3.84 -6.76
C SER A 376 -21.71 3.30 -5.71
#